data_AF-A0A0D8BN73-F1
#
_entry.id   AF-A0A0D8BN73-F1
#
_cell.length_a   1.000
_cell.length_b   1.000
_cell.length_c   1.000
_cell.angle_alpha   90.00
_cell.angle_beta   90.00
_cell.angle_gamma   90.00
#
_symmetry.space_group_name_H-M   'P 1'
#
loop_
_entity.id
_entity.type
_entity.pdbx_description
1 polymer ?
#
loop_
_entity_poly.entity_id
_entity_poly.type
_entity_poly.pdbx_seq_one_letter_code
_entity_poly.pdbx_strand_id
1 'polypeptide(L)'
;MTGNERCPSGRIELADLVCLTGESSIHYTDQTIPHERDLAIVELLGKARRGGGLEQLLDLIRPEVEAETLRAFGFRMAALAVRRTDPDLLRLGLLAVALASLRSMDRRDDLGALAPLWRTASLLRLDPSHEFTAAAAELPAAAEFLLGWVDRTPDLQDLVEMGFRESADEDGFRYVRDATVRRRILEEDYARRPRIIRLLSARQRRRWLRENGFD
;
A
#
# COMPACT_ATOMS: atom_id res chain seq x y z
N MET A 1 -47.01 12.43 -8.76
CA MET A 1 -45.76 11.99 -9.39
C MET A 1 -44.72 11.90 -8.29
N THR A 2 -44.28 10.68 -8.04
CA THR A 2 -43.54 10.23 -6.87
C THR A 2 -42.16 10.88 -6.78
N GLY A 3 -41.83 11.33 -5.57
CA GLY A 3 -40.52 11.84 -5.21
C GLY A 3 -39.45 10.80 -5.49
N ASN A 4 -38.42 11.22 -6.21
CA ASN A 4 -37.23 10.44 -6.44
C ASN A 4 -36.37 10.55 -5.17
N GLU A 5 -36.69 9.73 -4.16
CA GLU A 5 -35.80 9.50 -3.03
C GLU A 5 -34.53 8.84 -3.56
N ARG A 6 -33.51 9.66 -3.86
CA ARG A 6 -32.14 9.15 -3.99
C ARG A 6 -31.77 8.54 -2.64
N CYS A 7 -31.69 7.21 -2.60
CA CYS A 7 -31.21 6.48 -1.45
C CYS A 7 -29.81 7.00 -1.06
N PRO A 8 -29.60 7.59 0.12
CA PRO A 8 -28.28 8.02 0.54
C PRO A 8 -27.62 6.85 1.27
N SER A 9 -27.12 5.83 0.57
CA SER A 9 -26.40 4.72 1.22
C SER A 9 -24.95 4.55 0.75
N GLY A 10 -24.40 5.54 0.05
CA GLY A 10 -22.98 5.59 -0.34
C GLY A 10 -22.05 6.20 0.71
N ARG A 11 -22.58 6.67 1.85
CA ARG A 11 -21.79 7.36 2.87
C ARG A 11 -20.96 6.34 3.65
N ILE A 12 -19.68 6.65 3.84
CA ILE A 12 -18.79 5.87 4.69
C ILE A 12 -19.02 6.28 6.13
N GLU A 13 -19.23 5.29 6.99
CA GLU A 13 -19.44 5.45 8.42
C GLU A 13 -18.18 5.04 9.19
N LEU A 14 -18.02 5.55 10.41
CA LEU A 14 -16.88 5.18 11.27
C LEU A 14 -16.83 3.67 11.53
N ALA A 15 -17.97 3.00 11.57
CA ALA A 15 -18.05 1.54 11.73
C ALA A 15 -17.38 0.79 10.56
N ASP A 16 -17.40 1.36 9.35
CA ASP A 16 -16.76 0.74 8.18
C ASP A 16 -15.22 0.74 8.30
N LEU A 17 -14.65 1.65 9.10
CA LEU A 17 -13.20 1.79 9.30
C LEU A 17 -12.64 0.83 10.35
N VAL A 18 -13.48 0.08 11.05
CA VAL A 18 -13.03 -0.90 12.05
C VAL A 18 -12.04 -1.88 11.42
N CYS A 19 -12.24 -2.28 10.16
CA CYS A 19 -11.31 -3.14 9.42
C CYS A 19 -9.91 -2.53 9.22
N LEU A 20 -9.76 -1.21 9.31
CA LEU A 20 -8.46 -0.51 9.23
C LEU A 20 -7.79 -0.34 10.60
N THR A 21 -8.45 -0.73 11.69
CA THR A 21 -7.98 -0.56 13.08
C THR A 21 -7.90 -1.90 13.83
N GLY A 22 -7.12 -1.97 14.92
CA GLY A 22 -7.07 -3.14 15.81
C GLY A 22 -5.66 -3.58 16.21
N GLU A 23 -5.53 -4.33 17.33
CA GLU A 23 -4.25 -4.81 17.91
C GLU A 23 -3.42 -5.69 16.96
N SER A 24 -4.06 -6.25 15.93
CA SER A 24 -3.46 -7.13 14.92
C SER A 24 -2.83 -6.40 13.72
N SER A 25 -2.80 -5.05 13.71
CA SER A 25 -2.10 -4.28 12.65
C SER A 25 -0.60 -4.58 12.59
N ILE A 26 0.03 -4.88 13.74
CA ILE A 26 1.48 -5.14 13.87
C ILE A 26 1.93 -6.39 13.10
N HIS A 27 1.02 -7.31 12.77
CA HIS A 27 1.33 -8.56 12.05
C HIS A 27 0.48 -8.80 10.81
N TYR A 28 -0.32 -7.83 10.38
CA TYR A 28 -1.24 -8.02 9.26
C TYR A 28 -0.54 -8.38 7.94
N THR A 29 0.66 -7.81 7.70
CA THR A 29 1.49 -8.15 6.53
C THR A 29 1.89 -9.63 6.50
N ASP A 30 2.07 -10.24 7.66
CA ASP A 30 2.64 -11.59 7.80
C ASP A 30 1.56 -12.69 7.77
N GLN A 31 0.29 -12.33 8.02
CA GLN A 31 -0.85 -13.26 7.94
C GLN A 31 -0.96 -13.96 6.58
N THR A 32 -1.62 -15.12 6.55
CA THR A 32 -1.96 -15.85 5.33
C THR A 32 -2.77 -14.99 4.36
N ILE A 33 -2.66 -15.26 3.05
CA ILE A 33 -3.36 -14.50 2.00
C ILE A 33 -4.28 -15.47 1.24
N PRO A 34 -5.62 -15.29 1.25
CA PRO A 34 -6.38 -14.18 1.82
C PRO A 34 -6.58 -14.30 3.35
N HIS A 35 -6.82 -13.16 3.99
CA HIS A 35 -7.26 -13.03 5.38
C HIS A 35 -8.65 -12.35 5.43
N GLU A 36 -9.46 -12.58 6.47
CA GLU A 36 -10.80 -11.97 6.62
C GLU A 36 -10.77 -10.43 6.51
N ARG A 37 -9.70 -9.83 7.02
CA ARG A 37 -9.43 -8.39 6.95
C ARG A 37 -9.29 -7.89 5.50
N ASP A 38 -8.74 -8.70 4.60
CA ASP A 38 -8.66 -8.35 3.18
C ASP A 38 -10.07 -8.19 2.60
N LEU A 39 -10.99 -9.10 2.93
CA LEU A 39 -12.36 -9.05 2.44
C LEU A 39 -13.08 -7.79 2.93
N ALA A 40 -12.93 -7.47 4.21
CA ALA A 40 -13.53 -6.27 4.79
C ALA A 40 -12.99 -4.97 4.14
N ILE A 41 -11.69 -4.90 3.85
CA ILE A 41 -11.10 -3.72 3.17
C ILE A 41 -11.51 -3.66 1.69
N VAL A 42 -11.65 -4.80 1.00
CA VAL A 42 -12.21 -4.87 -0.36
C VAL A 42 -13.64 -4.31 -0.38
N GLU A 43 -14.48 -4.68 0.59
CA GLU A 43 -15.84 -4.17 0.72
C GLU A 43 -15.86 -2.66 0.99
N LEU A 44 -15.01 -2.18 1.90
CA LEU A 44 -14.85 -0.75 2.22
C LEU A 44 -14.46 0.07 0.98
N LEU A 45 -13.37 -0.30 0.31
CA LEU A 45 -12.88 0.42 -0.86
C LEU A 45 -13.85 0.30 -2.04
N GLY A 46 -14.50 -0.86 -2.20
CA GLY A 46 -15.55 -1.05 -3.19
C GLY A 46 -16.77 -0.16 -2.95
N LYS A 47 -17.20 -0.01 -1.69
CA LYS A 47 -18.27 0.93 -1.29
C LYS A 47 -17.84 2.37 -1.57
N ALA A 48 -16.63 2.76 -1.18
CA ALA A 48 -16.08 4.09 -1.41
C ALA A 48 -16.03 4.44 -2.90
N ARG A 49 -15.50 3.54 -3.74
CA ARG A 49 -15.41 3.75 -5.20
C ARG A 49 -16.78 3.93 -5.84
N ARG A 50 -17.76 3.08 -5.51
CA ARG A 50 -19.12 3.18 -6.06
C ARG A 50 -19.89 4.40 -5.57
N GLY A 51 -19.64 4.84 -4.34
CA GLY A 51 -20.32 5.97 -3.71
C GLY A 51 -19.65 7.33 -3.95
N GLY A 52 -18.50 7.39 -4.63
CA GLY A 52 -17.68 8.61 -4.72
C GLY A 52 -17.06 9.05 -3.38
N GLY A 53 -16.94 8.12 -2.43
CA GLY A 53 -16.50 8.36 -1.05
C GLY A 53 -14.98 8.20 -0.82
N LEU A 54 -14.16 8.10 -1.86
CA LEU A 54 -12.70 7.99 -1.71
C LEU A 54 -12.09 9.22 -1.03
N GLU A 55 -12.56 10.43 -1.39
CA GLU A 55 -12.16 11.66 -0.71
C GLU A 55 -12.67 11.68 0.75
N GLN A 56 -13.85 11.13 1.01
CA GLN A 56 -14.36 11.00 2.39
C GLN A 56 -13.48 10.05 3.23
N LEU A 57 -12.93 8.98 2.64
CA LEU A 57 -11.99 8.11 3.34
C LEU A 57 -10.75 8.86 3.79
N LEU A 58 -10.22 9.75 2.95
CA LEU A 58 -9.04 10.52 3.29
C LEU A 58 -9.24 11.21 4.63
N ASP A 59 -10.34 11.93 4.83
CA ASP A 59 -10.62 12.66 6.07
C ASP A 59 -10.73 11.78 7.33
N LEU A 60 -10.93 10.47 7.16
CA LEU A 60 -11.11 9.54 8.26
C LEU A 60 -9.89 8.66 8.54
N ILE A 61 -8.96 8.53 7.59
CA ILE A 61 -7.72 7.73 7.73
C ILE A 61 -6.72 8.49 8.61
N ARG A 62 -6.27 7.87 9.71
CA ARG A 62 -5.17 8.42 10.51
C ARG A 62 -3.81 7.96 9.96
N PRO A 63 -2.77 8.82 10.03
CA PRO A 63 -1.45 8.52 9.47
C PRO A 63 -0.77 7.25 10.00
N GLU A 64 -0.98 6.90 11.26
CA GLU A 64 -0.17 5.89 11.93
C GLU A 64 -0.70 4.47 11.76
N VAL A 65 -2.01 4.26 11.88
CA VAL A 65 -2.60 2.90 11.95
C VAL A 65 -3.31 2.54 10.65
N GLU A 66 -4.23 3.38 10.20
CA GLU A 66 -5.04 3.10 9.02
C GLU A 66 -4.21 3.19 7.74
N ALA A 67 -3.31 4.17 7.61
CA ALA A 67 -2.45 4.28 6.43
C ALA A 67 -1.46 3.10 6.34
N GLU A 68 -0.87 2.65 7.45
CA GLU A 68 -0.02 1.46 7.47
C GLU A 68 -0.81 0.19 7.09
N THR A 69 -2.05 0.06 7.60
CA THR A 69 -2.93 -1.05 7.26
C THR A 69 -3.30 -1.05 5.77
N LEU A 70 -3.61 0.12 5.19
CA LEU A 70 -3.88 0.25 3.76
C LEU A 70 -2.67 -0.08 2.89
N ARG A 71 -1.46 0.33 3.32
CA ARG A 71 -0.22 -0.03 2.64
C ARG A 71 0.02 -1.55 2.67
N ALA A 72 -0.17 -2.17 3.83
CA ALA A 72 -0.08 -3.63 3.98
C ALA A 72 -1.14 -4.35 3.13
N PHE A 73 -2.37 -3.84 3.11
CA PHE A 73 -3.44 -4.35 2.25
C PHE A 73 -3.05 -4.27 0.77
N GLY A 74 -2.54 -3.12 0.29
CA GLY A 74 -2.11 -2.98 -1.10
C GLY A 74 -1.05 -4.00 -1.51
N PHE A 75 -0.08 -4.25 -0.64
CA PHE A 75 0.92 -5.29 -0.83
C PHE A 75 0.31 -6.70 -0.92
N ARG A 76 -0.64 -7.01 -0.03
CA ARG A 76 -1.34 -8.31 -0.02
C ARG A 76 -2.23 -8.49 -1.25
N MET A 77 -2.88 -7.41 -1.73
CA MET A 77 -3.69 -7.44 -2.93
C MET A 77 -2.85 -7.62 -4.19
N ALA A 78 -1.63 -7.09 -4.25
CA ALA A 78 -0.70 -7.37 -5.33
C ALA A 78 -0.46 -8.89 -5.47
N ALA A 79 -0.20 -9.58 -4.35
CA ALA A 79 -0.04 -11.04 -4.35
C ALA A 79 -1.34 -11.78 -4.71
N LEU A 80 -2.46 -11.40 -4.09
CA LEU A 80 -3.75 -12.07 -4.32
C LEU A 80 -4.28 -11.89 -5.74
N ALA A 81 -4.03 -10.73 -6.36
CA ALA A 81 -4.36 -10.45 -7.75
C ALA A 81 -3.66 -11.44 -8.69
N VAL A 82 -2.38 -11.74 -8.47
CA VAL A 82 -1.65 -12.78 -9.24
C VAL A 82 -2.25 -14.16 -8.98
N ARG A 83 -2.48 -14.54 -7.72
CA ARG A 83 -3.06 -15.85 -7.35
C ARG A 83 -4.40 -16.11 -8.04
N ARG A 84 -5.23 -15.08 -8.16
CA ARG A 84 -6.59 -15.18 -8.70
C ARG A 84 -6.72 -14.75 -10.16
N THR A 85 -5.65 -14.23 -10.76
CA THR A 85 -5.70 -13.55 -12.07
C THR A 85 -6.80 -12.48 -12.12
N ASP A 86 -6.86 -11.65 -11.07
CA ASP A 86 -7.94 -10.67 -10.85
C ASP A 86 -7.40 -9.23 -10.87
N PRO A 87 -7.61 -8.48 -11.98
CA PRO A 87 -7.21 -7.08 -12.09
C PRO A 87 -7.87 -6.13 -11.10
N ASP A 88 -9.08 -6.44 -10.62
CA ASP A 88 -9.78 -5.52 -9.71
C ASP A 88 -9.10 -5.49 -8.33
N LEU A 89 -8.49 -6.59 -7.89
CA LEU A 89 -7.66 -6.61 -6.69
C LEU A 89 -6.42 -5.73 -6.83
N LEU A 90 -5.76 -5.73 -8.00
CA LEU A 90 -4.65 -4.82 -8.29
C LEU A 90 -5.10 -3.36 -8.16
N ARG A 91 -6.23 -3.00 -8.76
CA ARG A 91 -6.78 -1.63 -8.72
C ARG A 91 -7.14 -1.18 -7.31
N LEU A 92 -7.76 -2.07 -6.53
CA LEU A 92 -8.03 -1.80 -5.11
C LEU A 92 -6.73 -1.62 -4.31
N GLY A 93 -5.70 -2.42 -4.61
CA GLY A 93 -4.38 -2.26 -4.02
C GLY A 93 -3.72 -0.92 -4.35
N LEU A 94 -3.83 -0.46 -5.61
CA LEU A 94 -3.34 0.87 -6.04
C LEU A 94 -4.05 2.00 -5.28
N LEU A 95 -5.38 1.96 -5.19
CA LEU A 95 -6.15 2.95 -4.44
C LEU A 95 -5.77 2.96 -2.95
N ALA A 96 -5.56 1.79 -2.34
CA ALA A 96 -5.17 1.69 -0.94
C ALA A 96 -3.80 2.33 -0.68
N VAL A 97 -2.79 2.04 -1.50
CA VAL A 97 -1.45 2.66 -1.34
C VAL A 97 -1.50 4.16 -1.63
N ALA A 98 -2.29 4.59 -2.61
CA ALA A 98 -2.49 6.00 -2.91
C ALA A 98 -3.12 6.76 -1.72
N LEU A 99 -4.19 6.22 -1.13
CA LEU A 99 -4.80 6.76 0.09
C LEU A 99 -3.80 6.80 1.26
N ALA A 100 -3.03 5.72 1.46
CA ALA A 100 -1.99 5.67 2.49
C ALA A 100 -0.93 6.76 2.30
N SER A 101 -0.45 6.98 1.07
CA SER A 101 0.59 7.98 0.78
C SER A 101 0.18 9.42 1.08
N LEU A 102 -1.12 9.70 1.00
CA LEU A 102 -1.67 11.04 1.28
C LEU A 102 -1.72 11.35 2.78
N ARG A 103 -1.67 10.32 3.63
CA ARG A 103 -1.67 10.46 5.08
C ARG A 103 -0.32 10.13 5.72
N SER A 104 0.55 9.42 5.03
CA SER A 104 1.86 9.03 5.52
C SER A 104 2.77 10.23 5.82
N MET A 105 3.39 10.20 7.00
CA MET A 105 4.44 11.15 7.39
C MET A 105 5.79 10.83 6.74
N ASP A 106 5.98 9.62 6.20
CA ASP A 106 7.18 9.21 5.44
C ASP A 106 6.78 8.53 4.12
N ARG A 107 6.70 9.33 3.05
CA ARG A 107 6.29 8.88 1.70
C ARG A 107 7.21 7.83 1.09
N ARG A 108 8.39 7.56 1.65
CA ARG A 108 9.35 6.59 1.09
C ARG A 108 8.88 5.15 1.23
N ASP A 109 8.25 4.80 2.35
CA ASP A 109 7.73 3.44 2.53
C ASP A 109 6.52 3.17 1.61
N ASP A 110 5.71 4.20 1.30
CA ASP A 110 4.60 4.09 0.33
C ASP A 110 5.11 3.87 -1.09
N LEU A 111 6.18 4.59 -1.44
CA LEU A 111 6.78 4.50 -2.76
C LEU A 111 7.30 3.10 -3.07
N GLY A 112 7.93 2.43 -2.10
CA GLY A 112 8.35 1.05 -2.25
C GLY A 112 7.17 0.09 -2.48
N ALA A 113 6.00 0.38 -1.89
CA ALA A 113 4.80 -0.43 -2.05
C ALA A 113 4.19 -0.37 -3.47
N LEU A 114 4.59 0.60 -4.31
CA LEU A 114 4.18 0.66 -5.71
C LEU A 114 4.90 -0.38 -6.59
N ALA A 115 6.13 -0.80 -6.23
CA ALA A 115 6.90 -1.74 -7.06
C ALA A 115 6.23 -3.12 -7.20
N PRO A 116 5.72 -3.74 -6.11
CA PRO A 116 4.93 -4.97 -6.22
C PRO A 116 3.66 -4.81 -7.07
N LEU A 117 2.97 -3.67 -7.00
CA LEU A 117 1.75 -3.41 -7.78
C LEU A 117 2.08 -3.23 -9.27
N TRP A 118 3.16 -2.50 -9.59
CA TRP A 118 3.68 -2.35 -10.94
C TRP A 118 4.06 -3.70 -11.56
N ARG A 119 4.79 -4.53 -10.80
CA ARG A 119 5.17 -5.87 -11.23
C ARG A 119 3.95 -6.77 -11.42
N THR A 120 2.97 -6.68 -10.53
CA THR A 120 1.71 -7.42 -10.62
C THR A 120 0.95 -7.12 -11.89
N ALA A 121 0.85 -5.85 -12.30
CA ALA A 121 0.23 -5.48 -13.57
C ALA A 121 0.88 -6.22 -14.76
N SER A 122 2.23 -6.29 -14.77
CA SER A 122 2.97 -7.02 -15.80
C SER A 122 2.69 -8.54 -15.75
N LEU A 123 2.63 -9.15 -14.57
CA LEU A 123 2.31 -10.57 -14.39
C LEU A 123 0.89 -10.91 -14.86
N LEU A 124 -0.05 -9.97 -14.72
CA LEU A 124 -1.42 -10.06 -15.23
C LEU A 124 -1.53 -9.72 -16.72
N ARG A 125 -0.42 -9.42 -17.40
CA ARG A 125 -0.36 -9.00 -18.81
C ARG A 125 -1.17 -7.72 -19.08
N LEU A 126 -1.22 -6.83 -18.10
CA LEU A 126 -1.77 -5.49 -18.21
C LEU A 126 -0.64 -4.50 -18.54
N ASP A 127 -1.00 -3.31 -19.03
CA ASP A 127 -0.07 -2.18 -19.11
C ASP A 127 0.02 -1.50 -17.73
N PRO A 128 1.17 -1.58 -17.03
CA PRO A 128 1.31 -0.99 -15.70
C PRO A 128 1.09 0.52 -15.70
N SER A 129 1.56 1.23 -16.73
CA SER A 129 1.39 2.68 -16.85
C SER A 129 -0.07 3.04 -16.90
N HIS A 130 -0.85 2.31 -17.72
CA HIS A 130 -2.28 2.52 -17.86
C HIS A 130 -3.03 2.32 -16.52
N GLU A 131 -2.75 1.25 -15.78
CA GLU A 131 -3.43 0.98 -14.50
C GLU A 131 -3.11 2.05 -13.44
N PHE A 132 -1.88 2.55 -13.40
CA PHE A 132 -1.49 3.64 -12.49
C PHE A 132 -2.13 4.97 -12.89
N THR A 133 -2.18 5.30 -14.18
CA THR A 133 -2.86 6.49 -14.68
C THR A 133 -4.36 6.43 -14.40
N ALA A 134 -4.99 5.27 -14.55
CA ALA A 134 -6.40 5.08 -14.21
C ALA A 134 -6.66 5.31 -12.71
N ALA A 135 -5.82 4.75 -11.83
CA ALA A 135 -5.93 5.00 -10.39
C ALA A 135 -5.72 6.49 -10.03
N ALA A 136 -4.81 7.19 -10.71
CA ALA A 136 -4.60 8.63 -10.54
C ALA A 136 -5.83 9.46 -10.98
N ALA A 137 -6.57 9.01 -12.00
CA ALA A 137 -7.81 9.65 -12.41
C ALA A 137 -8.96 9.39 -11.41
N GLU A 138 -9.00 8.21 -10.78
CA GLU A 138 -9.99 7.88 -9.75
C GLU A 138 -9.75 8.61 -8.41
N LEU A 139 -8.49 8.88 -8.06
CA LEU A 139 -8.10 9.64 -6.86
C LEU A 139 -7.14 10.78 -7.22
N PRO A 140 -7.65 11.92 -7.73
CA PRO A 140 -6.83 13.03 -8.21
C PRO A 140 -5.87 13.61 -7.17
N ALA A 141 -6.24 13.57 -5.88
CA ALA A 141 -5.38 14.01 -4.79
C ALA A 141 -4.04 13.26 -4.75
N ALA A 142 -4.00 11.99 -5.20
CA ALA A 142 -2.80 11.15 -5.23
C ALA A 142 -2.08 11.15 -6.59
N ALA A 143 -2.53 11.96 -7.56
CA ALA A 143 -2.02 11.91 -8.93
C ALA A 143 -0.51 12.19 -9.02
N GLU A 144 0.01 13.16 -8.27
CA GLU A 144 1.46 13.46 -8.23
C GLU A 144 2.28 12.23 -7.81
N PHE A 145 1.78 11.48 -6.81
CA PHE A 145 2.47 10.29 -6.30
C PHE A 145 2.44 9.13 -7.31
N LEU A 146 1.27 8.86 -7.90
CA LEU A 146 1.10 7.74 -8.84
C LEU A 146 1.77 8.03 -10.19
N LEU A 147 1.60 9.22 -10.76
CA LEU A 147 2.21 9.59 -12.03
C LEU A 147 3.72 9.81 -11.88
N GLY A 148 4.15 10.34 -10.74
CA GLY A 148 5.57 10.44 -10.39
C GLY A 148 6.26 9.07 -10.24
N TRP A 149 5.51 7.97 -10.10
CA TRP A 149 6.05 6.61 -10.26
C TRP A 149 6.18 6.21 -11.72
N VAL A 150 5.16 6.47 -12.54
CA VAL A 150 5.13 6.15 -13.98
C VAL A 150 6.32 6.80 -14.71
N ASP A 151 6.65 8.04 -14.36
CA ASP A 151 7.73 8.81 -15.01
C ASP A 151 9.15 8.37 -14.62
N ARG A 152 9.30 7.37 -13.74
CA ARG A 152 10.61 6.88 -13.29
C ARG A 152 11.31 6.04 -14.34
N THR A 153 12.63 6.04 -14.26
CA THR A 153 13.45 5.10 -15.03
C THR A 153 13.19 3.66 -14.57
N PRO A 154 13.35 2.66 -15.44
CA PRO A 154 13.13 1.25 -15.10
C PRO A 154 13.90 0.78 -13.85
N ASP A 155 15.15 1.22 -13.68
CA ASP A 155 15.97 0.88 -12.51
C ASP A 155 15.36 1.39 -11.20
N LEU A 156 14.63 2.51 -11.25
CA LEU A 156 13.92 3.10 -10.12
C LEU A 156 12.49 2.57 -9.96
N GLN A 157 12.08 1.62 -10.79
CA GLN A 157 10.84 0.85 -10.67
C GLN A 157 11.11 -0.63 -10.37
N ASP A 158 12.38 -1.05 -10.38
CA ASP A 158 12.78 -2.43 -10.19
C ASP A 158 12.36 -2.97 -8.81
N LEU A 159 11.80 -4.18 -8.83
CA LEU A 159 11.24 -4.81 -7.65
C LEU A 159 12.30 -5.06 -6.57
N VAL A 160 13.50 -5.53 -6.98
CA VAL A 160 14.59 -5.88 -6.08
C VAL A 160 15.24 -4.64 -5.51
N GLU A 161 15.49 -3.62 -6.34
CA GLU A 161 16.01 -2.33 -5.87
C GLU A 161 15.06 -1.63 -4.89
N MET A 162 13.76 -1.87 -5.00
CA MET A 162 12.74 -1.42 -4.04
C MET A 162 12.62 -2.32 -2.80
N GLY A 163 13.45 -3.35 -2.69
CA GLY A 163 13.54 -4.23 -1.53
C GLY A 163 12.45 -5.28 -1.47
N PHE A 164 11.99 -5.77 -2.61
CA PHE A 164 11.03 -6.86 -2.71
C PHE A 164 11.51 -7.97 -3.63
N ARG A 165 10.99 -9.18 -3.42
CA ARG A 165 11.19 -10.31 -4.32
C ARG A 165 9.88 -11.07 -4.51
N GLU A 166 9.75 -11.69 -5.67
CA GLU A 166 8.74 -12.72 -5.90
C GLU A 166 9.12 -14.00 -5.15
N SER A 167 8.14 -14.66 -4.55
CA SER A 167 8.25 -15.90 -3.79
C SER A 167 6.93 -16.67 -3.87
N ALA A 168 6.84 -17.76 -3.13
CA ALA A 168 5.61 -18.47 -2.88
C ALA A 168 5.53 -18.90 -1.41
N ASP A 169 4.31 -19.02 -0.90
CA ASP A 169 3.99 -19.74 0.34
C ASP A 169 3.04 -20.91 0.02
N GLU A 170 2.53 -21.59 1.05
CA GLU A 170 1.62 -22.75 0.91
C GLU A 170 0.35 -22.41 0.11
N ASP A 171 -0.08 -21.14 0.14
CA ASP A 171 -1.27 -20.64 -0.52
C ASP A 171 -0.97 -20.01 -1.91
N GLY A 172 0.29 -20.06 -2.36
CA GLY A 172 0.71 -19.67 -3.71
C GLY A 172 1.58 -18.41 -3.76
N PHE A 173 1.47 -17.64 -4.85
CA PHE A 173 2.38 -16.52 -5.15
C PHE A 173 2.40 -15.46 -4.04
N ARG A 174 3.58 -15.02 -3.59
CA ARG A 174 3.72 -13.97 -2.56
C ARG A 174 4.90 -13.06 -2.87
N TYR A 175 4.75 -11.78 -2.59
CA TYR A 175 5.92 -10.91 -2.49
C TYR A 175 6.50 -10.99 -1.08
N VAL A 176 7.83 -11.00 -0.98
CA VAL A 176 8.56 -10.94 0.30
C VAL A 176 9.46 -9.72 0.32
N ARG A 177 9.62 -9.12 1.50
CA ARG A 177 10.56 -8.01 1.69
C ARG A 177 11.99 -8.55 1.73
N ASP A 178 12.88 -7.91 1.00
CA ASP A 178 14.31 -8.14 1.09
C ASP A 178 14.92 -7.24 2.17
N ALA A 179 15.15 -7.82 3.35
CA ALA A 179 15.71 -7.13 4.50
C ALA A 179 17.13 -6.59 4.22
N THR A 180 17.89 -7.21 3.31
CA THR A 180 19.24 -6.77 2.94
C THR A 180 19.21 -5.46 2.15
N VAL A 181 18.30 -5.35 1.17
CA VAL A 181 18.11 -4.11 0.41
C VAL A 181 17.54 -3.02 1.31
N ARG A 182 16.56 -3.36 2.17
CA ARG A 182 15.98 -2.39 3.11
C ARG A 182 17.02 -1.86 4.10
N ARG A 183 17.95 -2.71 4.55
CA ARG A 183 19.10 -2.30 5.34
C ARG A 183 19.99 -1.33 4.57
N ARG A 184 20.38 -1.65 3.33
CA ARG A 184 21.21 -0.78 2.50
C ARG A 184 20.60 0.62 2.36
N ILE A 185 19.31 0.69 2.00
CA ILE A 185 18.56 1.95 1.87
C ILE A 185 18.56 2.71 3.21
N LEU A 186 18.26 2.02 4.33
CA LEU A 186 18.27 2.61 5.66
C LEU A 186 19.65 3.16 6.05
N GLU A 187 20.73 2.46 5.71
CA GLU A 187 22.10 2.85 6.01
C GLU A 187 22.55 4.05 5.18
N GLU A 188 22.27 4.07 3.88
CA GLU A 188 22.55 5.20 3.00
C GLU A 188 21.81 6.46 3.45
N ASP A 189 20.52 6.33 3.77
CA ASP A 189 19.70 7.44 4.28
C ASP A 189 20.21 7.93 5.63
N TYR A 190 20.51 7.01 6.55
CA TYR A 190 21.08 7.39 7.83
C TYR A 190 22.41 8.14 7.65
N ALA A 191 23.27 7.72 6.73
CA ALA A 191 24.54 8.38 6.43
C ALA A 191 24.35 9.80 5.88
N ARG A 192 23.32 10.01 5.03
CA ARG A 192 22.98 11.32 4.43
C ARG A 192 22.36 12.30 5.43
N ARG A 193 21.82 11.83 6.57
CA ARG A 193 21.18 12.69 7.58
C ARG A 193 22.19 13.59 8.32
N PRO A 194 21.79 14.83 8.70
CA PRO A 194 22.59 15.68 9.57
C PRO A 194 22.95 14.98 10.89
N ARG A 195 24.12 15.30 11.45
CA ARG A 195 24.66 14.65 12.67
C ARG A 195 23.66 14.63 13.83
N ILE A 196 22.90 15.72 14.04
CA ILE A 196 21.88 15.82 15.08
C ILE A 196 20.77 14.78 14.88
N ILE A 197 20.25 14.63 13.66
CA ILE A 197 19.20 13.66 13.35
C ILE A 197 19.73 12.22 13.46
N ARG A 198 20.98 11.97 13.07
CA ARG A 198 21.63 10.66 13.27
C ARG A 198 21.67 10.28 14.75
N LEU A 199 22.10 11.19 15.63
CA LEU A 199 22.13 10.93 17.08
C LEU A 199 20.75 10.59 17.66
N LEU A 200 19.72 11.32 17.23
CA LEU A 200 18.33 11.10 17.67
C LEU A 200 17.76 9.77 17.16
N SER A 201 18.08 9.38 15.92
CA SER A 201 17.56 8.16 15.29
C SER A 201 18.43 6.90 15.52
N ALA A 202 19.62 7.03 16.12
CA ALA A 202 20.56 5.93 16.34
C ALA A 202 19.99 4.78 17.19
N ARG A 203 19.07 5.08 18.13
CA ARG A 203 18.39 4.06 18.94
C ARG A 203 17.36 3.28 18.12
N GLN A 204 16.55 3.97 17.32
CA GLN A 204 15.57 3.34 16.43
C GLN A 204 16.26 2.48 15.36
N ARG A 205 17.34 2.98 14.74
CA ARG A 205 18.15 2.18 13.80
C ARG A 205 18.69 0.90 14.43
N ARG A 206 19.26 0.98 15.64
CA ARG A 206 19.80 -0.19 16.35
C ARG A 206 18.71 -1.18 16.78
N ARG A 207 17.52 -0.70 17.12
CA ARG A 207 16.37 -1.58 17.38
C ARG A 207 15.98 -2.34 16.11
N TRP A 208 15.80 -1.64 14.99
CA TRP A 208 15.41 -2.25 13.72
C TRP A 208 16.43 -3.30 13.23
N LEU A 209 17.73 -3.00 13.30
CA LEU A 209 18.78 -3.95 12.90
C LEU A 209 18.72 -5.25 13.71
N ARG A 210 18.49 -5.15 15.03
CA ARG A 210 18.34 -6.31 15.91
C ARG A 210 17.12 -7.14 15.61
N GLU A 211 15.98 -6.49 15.43
CA GLU A 211 14.71 -7.15 15.08
C GLU A 211 14.78 -7.90 13.75
N ASN A 212 15.69 -7.49 12.85
CA ASN A 212 15.88 -8.12 11.54
C ASN A 212 17.17 -8.99 11.46
N GLY A 213 17.80 -9.30 12.59
CA GLY A 213 18.93 -10.25 12.65
C GLY A 213 20.26 -9.75 12.07
N PHE A 214 20.50 -8.42 12.07
CA PHE A 214 21.69 -7.78 11.50
C PHE A 214 22.70 -7.26 12.54
N ASP A 215 22.72 -7.85 13.74
CA ASP A 215 23.71 -7.52 14.80
C ASP A 215 25.13 -8.02 14.46
#